data_AF-A0A3M6R6A2-F1
#
_entry.id   AF-A0A3M6R6A2-F1
#
_cell.length_a   1.000
_cell.length_b   1.000
_cell.length_c   1.000
_cell.angle_alpha   90.00
_cell.angle_beta   90.00
_cell.angle_gamma   90.00
#
_symmetry.space_group_name_H-M   'P 1'
#
loop_
_entity.id
_entity.type
_entity.pdbx_description
1 polymer ?
#
loop_
_entity_poly.entity_id
_entity_poly.type
_entity_poly.pdbx_seq_one_letter_code
_entity_poly.pdbx_strand_id
1 'polypeptide(L)'
;MQAIAGMNTRTHTGNEQSPEYQNRLGVFYACGPCGETIDAALALKWYLTASCAGYADALWNAGSMLVDGERDIKADPALGLLLIRLAADVFQTSACLYLSRCYETGRFSLPPNPALARYWAKAAYQVENFKSFNHSAELDLIRHHPTVEQYTALPDRS
;
A
#
# COMPACT_ATOMS: atom_id res chain seq x y z
N MET A 1 33.14 28.05 -37.19
CA MET A 1 32.22 26.92 -37.40
C MET A 1 31.59 26.58 -36.06
N GLN A 2 30.28 26.34 -35.98
CA GLN A 2 29.61 25.92 -34.75
C GLN A 2 29.65 24.40 -34.65
N ALA A 3 30.03 23.87 -33.48
CA ALA A 3 30.03 22.43 -33.21
C ALA A 3 28.79 22.05 -32.39
N ILE A 4 27.75 21.57 -33.07
CA ILE A 4 26.57 20.96 -32.45
C ILE A 4 26.85 19.48 -32.15
N ALA A 5 27.24 19.18 -30.91
CA ALA A 5 27.30 17.83 -30.36
C ALA A 5 27.08 17.91 -28.84
N GLY A 6 26.18 17.10 -28.27
CA GLY A 6 25.90 17.11 -26.83
C GLY A 6 24.44 17.08 -26.40
N MET A 7 23.47 16.84 -27.29
CA MET A 7 22.12 16.40 -26.90
C MET A 7 22.17 14.97 -26.36
N ASN A 8 22.78 14.78 -25.18
CA ASN A 8 22.84 13.49 -24.53
C ASN A 8 21.52 13.25 -23.78
N THR A 9 20.76 12.26 -24.26
CA THR A 9 19.35 12.04 -23.97
C THR A 9 19.08 11.70 -22.50
N ARG A 10 18.65 12.69 -21.70
CA ARG A 10 18.05 12.46 -20.36
C ARG A 10 16.61 11.96 -20.48
N THR A 11 16.43 10.82 -21.14
CA THR A 11 15.14 10.16 -21.34
C THR A 11 15.32 8.66 -21.13
N HIS A 12 14.41 8.05 -20.35
CA HIS A 12 14.40 6.61 -20.00
C HIS A 12 15.50 6.12 -19.03
N THR A 13 15.42 6.59 -17.78
CA THR A 13 15.14 5.67 -16.67
C THR A 13 13.99 6.24 -15.85
N GLY A 14 12.88 5.51 -15.75
CA GLY A 14 11.84 5.82 -14.77
C GLY A 14 12.35 5.34 -13.42
N ASN A 15 12.40 6.22 -12.41
CA ASN A 15 13.07 5.96 -11.13
C ASN A 15 12.67 4.60 -10.52
N GLU A 16 13.61 3.65 -10.54
CA GLU A 16 13.43 2.27 -10.04
C GLU A 16 13.32 2.21 -8.51
N GLN A 17 13.62 3.33 -7.82
CA GLN A 17 13.43 3.51 -6.39
C GLN A 17 12.18 4.36 -6.07
N SER A 18 11.30 4.61 -7.05
CA SER A 18 10.06 5.36 -6.81
C SER A 18 8.98 4.47 -6.19
N PRO A 19 8.13 4.97 -5.28
CA PRO A 19 7.06 4.18 -4.69
C PRO A 19 6.04 3.69 -5.74
N GLU A 20 5.84 4.45 -6.82
CA GLU A 20 5.00 4.03 -7.95
C GLU A 20 5.63 2.85 -8.71
N TYR A 21 6.96 2.80 -8.84
CA TYR A 21 7.67 1.69 -9.48
C TYR A 21 7.63 0.44 -8.58
N GLN A 22 7.89 0.61 -7.29
CA GLN A 22 7.80 -0.46 -6.29
C GLN A 22 6.36 -1.03 -6.24
N ASN A 23 5.31 -0.19 -6.23
CA ASN A 23 3.93 -0.66 -6.33
C ASN A 23 3.65 -1.42 -7.65
N ARG A 24 4.22 -0.99 -8.79
CA ARG A 24 4.12 -1.74 -10.06
C ARG A 24 4.82 -3.10 -10.00
N LEU A 25 5.96 -3.23 -9.32
CA LEU A 25 6.57 -4.54 -9.06
C LEU A 25 5.67 -5.40 -8.17
N GLY A 26 5.06 -4.83 -7.13
CA GLY A 26 4.06 -5.52 -6.31
C GLY A 26 2.91 -6.09 -7.14
N VAL A 27 2.32 -5.29 -8.03
CA VAL A 27 1.26 -5.72 -8.95
C VAL A 27 1.76 -6.80 -9.93
N PHE A 28 2.99 -6.67 -10.45
CA PHE A 28 3.58 -7.66 -11.35
C PHE A 28 3.71 -9.04 -10.69
N TYR A 29 4.22 -9.12 -9.46
CA TYR A 29 4.34 -10.39 -8.74
C TYR A 29 3.00 -10.91 -8.18
N ALA A 30 2.03 -10.03 -7.89
CA ALA A 30 0.68 -10.41 -7.45
C ALA A 30 -0.19 -11.00 -8.58
N CYS A 31 -0.03 -10.52 -9.82
CA CYS A 31 -0.80 -11.00 -10.96
C CYS A 31 -0.08 -12.08 -11.78
N GLY A 32 1.25 -11.96 -11.92
CA GLY A 32 2.11 -12.81 -12.75
C GLY A 32 1.93 -12.60 -14.26
N PRO A 33 3.00 -12.65 -15.07
CA PRO A 33 2.88 -12.71 -16.52
C PRO A 33 2.42 -14.12 -16.95
N CYS A 34 1.24 -14.22 -17.54
CA CYS A 34 0.76 -15.39 -18.30
C CYS A 34 0.78 -16.77 -17.59
N GLY A 35 0.81 -16.81 -16.25
CA GLY A 35 0.54 -18.02 -15.45
C GLY A 35 1.72 -18.61 -14.67
N GLU A 36 2.95 -18.10 -14.82
CA GLU A 36 4.10 -18.62 -14.08
C GLU A 36 4.32 -17.92 -12.73
N THR A 37 3.79 -18.55 -11.67
CA THR A 37 3.99 -18.24 -10.23
C THR A 37 3.69 -16.81 -9.78
N ILE A 38 2.50 -16.62 -9.20
CA ILE A 38 2.21 -15.47 -8.32
C ILE A 38 3.00 -15.64 -7.02
N ASP A 39 4.04 -14.81 -6.84
CA ASP A 39 4.87 -14.76 -5.65
C ASP A 39 4.34 -13.68 -4.70
N ALA A 40 3.40 -14.07 -3.85
CA ALA A 40 2.76 -13.15 -2.91
C ALA A 40 3.75 -12.56 -1.89
N ALA A 41 4.77 -13.31 -1.45
CA ALA A 41 5.78 -12.81 -0.53
C ALA A 41 6.63 -11.69 -1.16
N LEU A 42 6.99 -11.84 -2.44
CA LEU A 42 7.70 -10.81 -3.19
C LEU A 42 6.79 -9.63 -3.57
N ALA A 43 5.51 -9.89 -3.88
CA ALA A 43 4.52 -8.82 -4.05
C ALA A 43 4.38 -7.96 -2.78
N LEU A 44 4.25 -8.62 -1.62
CA LEU A 44 4.14 -7.97 -0.32
C LEU A 44 5.42 -7.20 0.04
N LYS A 45 6.63 -7.74 -0.23
CA LYS A 45 7.90 -6.98 -0.12
C LYS A 45 7.75 -5.62 -0.79
N TRP A 46 7.40 -5.61 -2.07
CA TRP A 46 7.37 -4.38 -2.87
C TRP A 46 6.27 -3.40 -2.45
N TYR A 47 5.09 -3.90 -2.09
CA TYR A 47 4.05 -3.05 -1.51
C TYR A 47 4.44 -2.48 -0.15
N LEU A 48 5.17 -3.21 0.70
CA LEU A 48 5.64 -2.69 1.99
C LEU A 48 6.77 -1.66 1.83
N THR A 49 7.70 -1.85 0.90
CA THR A 49 8.71 -0.81 0.58
C THR A 49 8.05 0.50 0.12
N ALA A 50 7.05 0.42 -0.76
CA ALA A 50 6.29 1.60 -1.19
C ALA A 50 5.38 2.18 -0.07
N SER A 51 4.87 1.34 0.82
CA SER A 51 4.10 1.75 2.01
C SER A 51 4.94 2.56 2.99
N CYS A 52 6.22 2.22 3.17
CA CYS A 52 7.17 2.98 3.98
C CYS A 52 7.43 4.41 3.45
N ALA A 53 7.07 4.69 2.19
CA ALA A 53 7.09 6.02 1.58
C ALA A 53 5.70 6.72 1.57
N GLY A 54 4.66 6.08 2.12
CA GLY A 54 3.29 6.64 2.19
C GLY A 54 2.47 6.51 0.90
N TYR A 55 2.83 5.62 -0.02
CA TYR A 55 2.15 5.52 -1.32
C TYR A 55 0.78 4.84 -1.21
N ALA A 56 -0.29 5.57 -1.57
CA ALA A 56 -1.69 5.21 -1.29
C ALA A 56 -2.11 3.83 -1.82
N ASP A 57 -1.77 3.49 -3.06
CA ASP A 57 -2.10 2.18 -3.64
C ASP A 57 -1.36 1.05 -2.91
N ALA A 58 -0.10 1.27 -2.54
CA ALA A 58 0.72 0.26 -1.87
C ALA A 58 0.27 0.02 -0.42
N LEU A 59 -0.09 1.09 0.29
CA LEU A 59 -0.72 1.03 1.61
C LEU A 59 -2.02 0.21 1.58
N TRP A 60 -2.86 0.44 0.56
CA TRP A 60 -4.05 -0.38 0.34
C TRP A 60 -3.71 -1.83 0.01
N ASN A 61 -2.79 -2.07 -0.94
CA ASN A 61 -2.44 -3.41 -1.42
C ASN A 61 -1.83 -4.26 -0.29
N ALA A 62 -0.74 -3.81 0.34
CA ALA A 62 -0.12 -4.52 1.47
C ALA A 62 -1.10 -4.68 2.65
N GLY A 63 -1.90 -3.64 2.93
CA GLY A 63 -2.92 -3.69 3.95
C GLY A 63 -3.93 -4.82 3.72
N SER A 64 -4.46 -4.91 2.49
CA SER A 64 -5.42 -5.96 2.11
C SER A 64 -4.85 -7.37 2.19
N MET A 65 -3.58 -7.57 1.79
CA MET A 65 -2.90 -8.87 1.88
C MET A 65 -2.65 -9.30 3.33
N LEU A 66 -2.44 -8.35 4.25
CA LEU A 66 -2.13 -8.62 5.65
C LEU A 66 -3.36 -8.82 6.54
N VAL A 67 -4.52 -8.22 6.24
CA VAL A 67 -5.68 -8.30 7.16
C VAL A 67 -6.26 -9.71 7.30
N ASP A 68 -6.50 -10.42 6.19
CA ASP A 68 -6.96 -11.82 6.21
C ASP A 68 -5.81 -12.82 5.97
N GLY A 69 -4.64 -12.35 5.49
CA GLY A 69 -3.54 -13.17 4.97
C GLY A 69 -3.76 -13.61 3.53
N GLU A 70 -2.69 -13.95 2.80
CA GLU A 70 -2.79 -14.51 1.43
C GLU A 70 -1.74 -15.61 1.19
N ARG A 71 -2.19 -16.82 0.84
CA ARG A 71 -1.34 -18.00 0.58
C ARG A 71 -0.40 -18.26 1.76
N ASP A 72 0.90 -18.11 1.55
CA ASP A 72 1.98 -18.31 2.53
C ASP A 72 2.24 -17.05 3.40
N ILE A 73 1.56 -15.93 3.12
CA ILE A 73 1.57 -14.75 4.00
C ILE A 73 0.66 -15.02 5.20
N LYS A 74 1.27 -15.08 6.38
CA LYS A 74 0.56 -15.08 7.65
C LYS A 74 -0.15 -13.73 7.86
N ALA A 75 -1.43 -13.79 8.23
CA ALA A 75 -2.20 -12.59 8.57
C ALA A 75 -1.58 -11.79 9.73
N ASP A 76 -1.58 -10.47 9.56
CA ASP A 76 -1.26 -9.45 10.55
C ASP A 76 -2.36 -8.36 10.50
N PRO A 77 -3.51 -8.59 11.16
CA PRO A 77 -4.64 -7.67 11.08
C PRO A 77 -4.35 -6.30 11.70
N ALA A 78 -3.38 -6.20 12.61
CA ALA A 78 -3.01 -4.95 13.26
C ALA A 78 -2.26 -4.03 12.29
N LEU A 79 -1.19 -4.54 11.66
CA LEU A 79 -0.48 -3.80 10.60
C LEU A 79 -1.39 -3.58 9.39
N GLY A 80 -2.15 -4.60 8.98
CA GLY A 80 -3.05 -4.52 7.83
C GLY A 80 -4.09 -3.41 7.94
N LEU A 81 -4.77 -3.29 9.09
CA LEU A 81 -5.72 -2.21 9.35
C LEU A 81 -5.05 -0.83 9.47
N LEU A 82 -3.82 -0.74 9.98
CA LEU A 82 -3.06 0.50 10.02
C LEU A 82 -2.76 0.99 8.59
N LEU A 83 -2.24 0.10 7.72
CA LEU A 83 -1.96 0.43 6.32
C LEU A 83 -3.24 0.87 5.57
N ILE A 84 -4.36 0.16 5.77
CA ILE A 84 -5.66 0.54 5.20
C ILE A 84 -6.15 1.90 5.78
N ARG A 85 -5.85 2.24 7.03
CA ARG A 85 -6.14 3.59 7.57
C ARG A 85 -5.39 4.67 6.79
N LEU A 86 -4.08 4.55 6.65
CA LEU A 86 -3.29 5.59 5.98
C LEU A 86 -3.73 5.77 4.52
N ALA A 87 -4.07 4.68 3.82
CA ALA A 87 -4.67 4.75 2.48
C ALA A 87 -6.04 5.47 2.45
N ALA A 88 -6.89 5.23 3.44
CA ALA A 88 -8.21 5.87 3.52
C ALA A 88 -8.14 7.37 3.92
N ASP A 89 -7.16 7.75 4.75
CA ASP A 89 -6.90 9.15 5.14
C ASP A 89 -6.42 10.02 3.96
N VAL A 90 -5.91 9.40 2.88
CA VAL A 90 -5.60 10.06 1.59
C VAL A 90 -6.65 9.74 0.50
N PHE A 91 -7.84 9.30 0.92
CA PHE A 91 -9.05 9.10 0.11
C PHE A 91 -8.98 8.00 -0.94
N GLN A 92 -8.19 6.95 -0.72
CA GLN A 92 -8.25 5.74 -1.52
C GLN A 92 -9.63 5.08 -1.33
N THR A 93 -10.51 5.20 -2.33
CA THR A 93 -11.93 4.79 -2.26
C THR A 93 -12.12 3.37 -1.74
N SER A 94 -11.29 2.41 -2.18
CA SER A 94 -11.32 1.01 -1.72
C SER A 94 -11.06 0.88 -0.22
N ALA A 95 -10.09 1.63 0.31
CA ALA A 95 -9.73 1.62 1.72
C ALA A 95 -10.83 2.24 2.59
N CYS A 96 -11.42 3.35 2.15
CA CYS A 96 -12.59 3.97 2.77
C CYS A 96 -13.78 2.99 2.86
N LEU A 97 -14.15 2.33 1.75
CA LEU A 97 -15.25 1.36 1.74
C LEU A 97 -14.96 0.13 2.60
N TYR A 98 -13.70 -0.33 2.63
CA TYR A 98 -13.27 -1.45 3.49
C TYR A 98 -13.41 -1.11 4.98
N LEU A 99 -12.93 0.06 5.41
CA LEU A 99 -13.10 0.54 6.79
C LEU A 99 -14.57 0.72 7.16
N SER A 100 -15.40 1.24 6.25
CA SER A 100 -16.85 1.35 6.46
C SER A 100 -17.43 -0.02 6.83
N ARG A 101 -17.20 -1.02 5.99
CA ARG A 101 -17.69 -2.38 6.20
C ARG A 101 -17.15 -3.03 7.47
N CYS A 102 -15.90 -2.76 7.86
CA CYS A 102 -15.33 -3.26 9.10
C CYS A 102 -16.03 -2.68 10.33
N TYR A 103 -16.30 -1.37 10.35
CA TYR A 103 -17.08 -0.73 11.43
C TYR A 103 -18.58 -1.03 11.37
N GLU A 104 -19.15 -1.45 10.25
CA GLU A 104 -20.53 -1.99 10.19
C GLU A 104 -20.63 -3.38 10.81
N THR A 105 -19.64 -4.24 10.53
CA THR A 105 -19.71 -5.68 10.84
C THR A 105 -18.96 -6.12 12.09
N GLY A 106 -18.13 -5.26 12.70
CA GLY A 106 -17.39 -5.59 13.92
C GLY A 106 -16.21 -6.54 13.69
N ARG A 107 -15.51 -6.40 12.56
CA ARG A 107 -14.44 -7.31 12.13
C ARG A 107 -13.06 -6.90 12.64
N PHE A 108 -12.13 -7.87 12.69
CA PHE A 108 -10.71 -7.66 12.97
C PHE A 108 -10.44 -6.90 14.28
N SER A 109 -11.19 -7.25 15.33
CA SER A 109 -11.18 -6.60 16.65
C SER A 109 -11.60 -5.11 16.68
N LEU A 110 -12.04 -4.54 15.55
CA LEU A 110 -12.74 -3.25 15.55
C LEU A 110 -14.19 -3.46 16.03
N PRO A 111 -14.63 -2.80 17.11
CA PRO A 111 -16.04 -2.91 17.55
C PRO A 111 -16.97 -2.23 16.53
N PRO A 112 -18.22 -2.72 16.36
CA PRO A 112 -19.20 -2.05 15.51
C PRO A 112 -19.39 -0.58 15.87
N ASN A 113 -19.20 0.31 14.90
CA ASN A 113 -19.35 1.74 15.05
C ASN A 113 -20.06 2.34 13.82
N PRO A 114 -21.40 2.39 13.82
CA PRO A 114 -22.18 2.94 12.70
C PRO A 114 -21.89 4.42 12.38
N ALA A 115 -21.29 5.19 13.29
CA ALA A 115 -20.89 6.57 13.02
C ALA A 115 -19.59 6.63 12.20
N LEU A 116 -18.56 5.86 12.58
CA LEU A 116 -17.34 5.70 11.79
C LEU A 116 -17.61 5.03 10.45
N ALA A 117 -18.53 4.06 10.39
CA ALA A 117 -18.97 3.47 9.13
C ALA A 117 -19.46 4.55 8.14
N ARG A 118 -20.48 5.33 8.52
CA ARG A 118 -21.01 6.41 7.69
C ARG A 118 -19.99 7.49 7.34
N TYR A 119 -19.02 7.75 8.23
CA TYR A 119 -17.90 8.66 7.93
C TYR A 119 -17.03 8.12 6.78
N TRP A 120 -16.59 6.86 6.88
CA TRP A 120 -15.77 6.24 5.84
C TRP A 120 -16.52 6.00 4.52
N ALA A 121 -17.81 5.66 4.59
CA ALA A 121 -18.69 5.61 3.41
C ALA A 121 -18.79 6.96 2.69
N LYS A 122 -18.85 8.09 3.41
CA LYS A 122 -18.80 9.44 2.81
C LYS A 122 -17.40 9.78 2.25
N ALA A 123 -16.34 9.42 2.98
CA ALA A 123 -14.95 9.69 2.58
C ALA A 123 -14.60 9.03 1.23
N ALA A 124 -15.17 7.84 0.96
CA ALA A 124 -15.03 7.14 -0.32
C ALA A 124 -15.46 7.96 -1.56
N TYR A 125 -16.35 8.94 -1.38
CA TYR A 125 -16.92 9.80 -2.44
C TYR A 125 -16.49 11.27 -2.36
N GLN A 126 -15.54 11.63 -1.47
CA GLN A 126 -14.96 12.99 -1.33
C GLN A 126 -15.98 14.15 -1.21
N VAL A 127 -17.14 13.91 -0.60
CA VAL A 127 -18.29 14.86 -0.60
C VAL A 127 -18.11 16.06 0.36
N GLU A 128 -17.14 16.00 1.29
CA GLU A 128 -16.95 16.99 2.36
C GLU A 128 -15.45 17.37 2.48
N ASN A 129 -15.13 18.46 3.19
CA ASN A 129 -13.76 18.92 3.41
C ASN A 129 -12.99 18.00 4.38
N PHE A 130 -12.63 16.81 3.92
CA PHE A 130 -11.82 15.87 4.69
C PHE A 130 -10.40 16.41 4.88
N LYS A 131 -9.96 16.46 6.14
CA LYS A 131 -8.64 16.96 6.49
C LYS A 131 -7.61 15.84 6.29
N SER A 132 -6.68 16.03 5.35
CA SER A 132 -5.50 15.18 5.22
C SER A 132 -4.72 15.14 6.54
N PHE A 133 -4.35 13.94 6.99
CA PHE A 133 -3.57 13.72 8.21
C PHE A 133 -2.08 13.66 7.86
N ASN A 134 -1.23 14.15 8.78
CA ASN A 134 0.22 13.94 8.67
C ASN A 134 0.56 12.56 9.25
N HIS A 135 0.92 11.62 8.39
CA HIS A 135 1.24 10.23 8.76
C HIS A 135 2.70 9.99 9.18
N SER A 136 3.48 11.04 9.48
CA SER A 136 4.93 10.88 9.71
C SER A 136 5.25 9.89 10.82
N ALA A 137 4.48 9.89 11.92
CA ALA A 137 4.69 8.99 13.05
C ALA A 137 4.23 7.55 12.75
N GLU A 138 3.11 7.40 12.05
CA GLU A 138 2.56 6.12 11.63
C GLU A 138 3.47 5.42 10.60
N LEU A 139 4.06 6.19 9.68
CA LEU A 139 5.06 5.69 8.74
C LEU A 139 6.36 5.28 9.44
N ASP A 140 6.79 6.00 10.49
CA ASP A 140 7.92 5.56 11.32
C ASP A 140 7.61 4.28 12.12
N LEU A 141 6.38 4.09 12.60
CA LEU A 141 5.95 2.83 13.21
C LEU A 141 5.91 1.66 12.21
N ILE A 142 5.47 1.91 10.96
CA ILE A 142 5.46 0.91 9.88
C ILE A 142 6.89 0.48 9.52
N ARG A 143 7.83 1.43 9.36
CA ARG A 143 9.22 1.14 8.98
C ARG A 143 9.94 0.19 9.93
N HIS A 144 9.59 0.21 11.21
CA HIS A 144 10.17 -0.63 12.27
C HIS A 144 9.21 -1.74 12.75
N HIS A 145 8.17 -2.06 11.97
CA HIS A 145 7.27 -3.16 12.31
C HIS A 145 7.92 -4.50 11.95
N PRO A 146 7.95 -5.53 12.83
CA PRO A 146 8.67 -6.77 12.56
C PRO A 146 8.28 -7.46 11.24
N THR A 147 6.99 -7.43 10.89
CA THR A 147 6.45 -7.92 9.61
C THR A 147 7.03 -7.16 8.40
N VAL A 148 7.24 -5.84 8.53
CA VAL A 148 7.82 -4.99 7.47
C VAL A 148 9.30 -5.27 7.32
N GLU A 149 10.04 -5.31 8.42
CA GLU A 149 11.46 -5.68 8.42
C GLU A 149 11.68 -7.07 7.80
N GLN A 150 10.84 -8.05 8.16
CA GLN A 150 10.89 -9.41 7.61
C GLN A 150 10.70 -9.46 6.09
N TYR A 151 9.65 -8.83 5.55
CA TYR A 151 9.35 -8.91 4.11
C TYR A 151 10.24 -7.97 3.27
N THR A 152 10.62 -6.79 3.78
CA THR A 152 11.50 -5.86 3.05
C THR A 152 12.94 -6.36 2.95
N ALA A 153 13.41 -7.16 3.92
CA ALA A 153 14.72 -7.81 3.90
C ALA A 153 14.82 -9.07 3.02
N LEU A 154 13.73 -9.52 2.37
CA LEU A 154 13.80 -10.65 1.42
C LEU A 154 14.70 -10.31 0.22
N PRO A 155 15.53 -11.25 -0.27
CA PRO A 155 16.37 -11.01 -1.44
C PRO A 155 15.52 -10.78 -2.70
N ASP A 156 16.03 -9.95 -3.61
CA ASP A 156 15.48 -9.86 -4.95
C ASP A 156 15.81 -11.13 -5.76
N ARG A 157 14.91 -11.54 -6.65
CA ARG A 157 15.18 -12.65 -7.57
C ARG A 157 16.14 -12.18 -8.67
N SER A 158 17.22 -12.95 -8.85
CA SER A 158 18.24 -12.83 -9.90
C SER A 158 17.75 -13.32 -11.26
#